data_AF-A0A7X9E0K0-F1
#
_entry.id   AF-A0A7X9E0K0-F1
#
_cell.length_a   1.000
_cell.length_b   1.000
_cell.length_c   1.000
_cell.angle_alpha   90.00
_cell.angle_beta   90.00
_cell.angle_gamma   90.00
#
_symmetry.space_group_name_H-M   'P 1'
#
loop_
_entity.id
_entity.type
_entity.pdbx_description
1 polymer ?
#
loop_
_entity_poly.entity_id
_entity_poly.type
_entity_poly.pdbx_seq_one_letter_code
_entity_poly.pdbx_strand_id
1 'polypeptide(L)'
;SFFANEKTHQQMSHFGRGETVELIKLASQRGKTVITEIIATGIKNGNGNGKDTKPVSKPDEVIKPDIPSEDKLFELMLKSLGDSIRMQKLLESKIDVERIGITLFIARSRGNLSAVA
;
A
#
# COMPACT_ATOMS: atom_id res chain seq x y z
N SER A 1 -19.78 -13.33 -13.76
CA SER A 1 -20.57 -12.80 -12.62
C SER A 1 -21.22 -11.51 -13.06
N PHE A 2 -22.53 -11.37 -12.88
CA PHE A 2 -23.27 -10.14 -13.20
C PHE A 2 -23.36 -9.17 -12.00
N PHE A 3 -22.93 -9.62 -10.82
CA PHE A 3 -22.97 -8.84 -9.59
C PHE A 3 -21.55 -8.46 -9.17
N ALA A 4 -21.45 -7.28 -8.55
CA ALA A 4 -20.23 -6.77 -7.95
C ALA A 4 -19.72 -7.75 -6.87
N ASN A 5 -18.41 -7.80 -6.67
CA ASN A 5 -17.85 -8.60 -5.57
C ASN A 5 -18.30 -7.98 -4.22
N GLU A 6 -18.27 -8.79 -3.16
CA GLU A 6 -18.76 -8.38 -1.84
C GLU A 6 -18.01 -7.17 -1.27
N LYS A 7 -16.72 -7.03 -1.58
CA LYS A 7 -15.91 -5.86 -1.17
C LYS A 7 -16.33 -4.58 -1.89
N THR A 8 -16.59 -4.65 -3.19
CA THR A 8 -17.09 -3.52 -3.99
C THR A 8 -18.48 -3.12 -3.52
N HIS A 9 -19.33 -4.08 -3.14
CA HIS A 9 -20.65 -3.78 -2.57
C HIS A 9 -20.55 -3.05 -1.23
N GLN A 10 -19.63 -3.47 -0.34
CA GLN A 10 -19.36 -2.77 0.92
C GLN A 10 -18.82 -1.34 0.67
N GLN A 11 -17.87 -1.18 -0.25
CA GLN A 11 -17.35 0.14 -0.63
C GLN A 11 -18.45 1.06 -1.17
N MET A 12 -19.33 0.53 -2.02
CA MET A 12 -20.46 1.28 -2.56
C MET A 12 -21.50 1.66 -1.49
N SER A 13 -21.65 0.86 -0.43
CA SER A 13 -22.60 1.13 0.66
C SER A 13 -22.24 2.36 1.51
N HIS A 14 -20.97 2.79 1.48
CA HIS A 14 -20.52 3.98 2.17
C HIS A 14 -20.91 5.29 1.46
N PHE A 15 -21.37 5.22 0.21
CA PHE A 15 -21.77 6.39 -0.57
C PHE A 15 -23.29 6.62 -0.47
N GLY A 16 -23.68 7.89 -0.45
CA GLY A 16 -25.09 8.30 -0.36
C GLY A 16 -25.85 8.12 -1.67
N ARG A 17 -27.20 8.11 -1.59
CA ARG A 17 -28.05 8.13 -2.78
C ARG A 17 -27.80 9.42 -3.57
N GLY A 18 -27.40 9.30 -4.83
CA GLY A 18 -27.14 10.44 -5.72
C GLY A 18 -25.68 10.91 -5.74
N GLU A 19 -24.78 10.25 -5.03
CA GLU A 19 -23.35 10.54 -5.06
C GLU A 19 -22.68 9.92 -6.29
N THR A 20 -21.89 10.72 -7.01
CA THR A 20 -21.15 10.24 -8.17
C THR A 20 -19.85 9.58 -7.71
N VAL A 21 -19.72 8.30 -8.02
CA VAL A 21 -18.52 7.51 -7.71
C VAL A 21 -17.76 7.21 -9.00
N GLU A 22 -16.44 7.28 -8.92
CA GLU A 22 -15.55 6.78 -9.95
C GLU A 22 -15.22 5.31 -9.64
N LEU A 23 -15.37 4.44 -10.64
CA LEU A 23 -15.06 3.03 -10.51
C LEU A 23 -13.78 2.72 -11.29
N ILE A 24 -12.75 2.28 -10.57
CA ILE A 24 -11.48 1.88 -11.16
C ILE A 24 -11.41 0.35 -11.19
N LYS A 25 -11.32 -0.20 -12.39
CA LYS A 25 -11.15 -1.64 -12.62
C LYS A 25 -9.67 -1.96 -12.85
N LEU A 26 -9.01 -2.47 -11.82
CA LEU A 26 -7.60 -2.85 -11.87
C LEU A 26 -7.47 -4.33 -12.26
N ALA A 27 -6.76 -4.61 -13.35
CA ALA A 27 -6.40 -5.96 -13.74
C ALA A 27 -4.91 -6.19 -13.47
N SER A 28 -4.59 -7.20 -12.66
CA SER A 28 -3.22 -7.63 -12.39
C SER A 28 -3.03 -9.09 -12.78
N GLN A 29 -1.88 -9.41 -13.40
CA GLN A 29 -1.55 -10.78 -13.76
C GLN A 29 -0.61 -11.37 -12.71
N ARG A 30 -1.05 -12.44 -12.02
CA ARG A 30 -0.20 -13.24 -11.13
C ARG A 30 0.05 -14.60 -11.78
N GLY A 31 1.20 -14.73 -12.44
CA GLY A 31 1.57 -15.93 -13.19
C GLY A 31 0.64 -16.15 -14.39
N LYS A 32 -0.06 -17.30 -14.42
CA LYS A 32 -1.02 -17.63 -15.49
C LYS A 32 -2.43 -17.07 -15.24
N THR A 33 -2.69 -16.52 -14.06
CA THR A 33 -4.03 -16.07 -13.66
C THR A 33 -4.14 -14.55 -13.68
N VAL A 34 -5.25 -14.03 -14.20
CA VAL A 34 -5.59 -12.60 -14.16
C VAL A 34 -6.54 -12.36 -12.99
N ILE A 35 -6.16 -11.47 -12.09
CA ILE A 35 -6.96 -11.03 -10.94
C ILE A 35 -7.51 -9.65 -11.28
N THR A 36 -8.82 -9.49 -11.14
CA THR A 36 -9.50 -8.21 -11.39
C THR A 36 -10.08 -7.69 -10.08
N GLU A 37 -9.67 -6.48 -9.70
CA GLU A 37 -10.17 -5.76 -8.54
C GLU A 37 -10.92 -4.51 -9.00
N ILE A 38 -12.01 -4.17 -8.30
CA ILE A 38 -12.83 -2.99 -8.59
C ILE A 38 -12.85 -2.15 -7.32
N ILE A 39 -12.37 -0.92 -7.43
CA ILE A 39 -12.27 0.05 -6.34
C ILE A 39 -13.22 1.22 -6.66
N ALA A 40 -14.05 1.60 -5.69
CA ALA A 40 -14.93 2.77 -5.79
C ALA A 40 -14.34 3.96 -5.04
N THR A 41 -14.14 5.09 -5.71
CA THR A 41 -13.64 6.35 -5.14
C THR A 41 -14.65 7.47 -5.32
N GLY A 42 -14.89 8.27 -4.28
CA GLY A 42 -15.76 9.44 -4.37
C GLY A 42 -15.13 10.56 -5.20
N ILE A 43 -15.88 11.12 -6.15
CA ILE A 43 -15.39 12.21 -7.00
C ILE A 43 -15.44 13.50 -6.19
N LYS A 44 -14.27 13.98 -5.72
CA LYS A 44 -14.13 15.35 -5.20
C LYS A 44 -14.11 16.32 -6.37
N ASN A 45 -15.29 16.64 -6.89
CA ASN A 45 -15.44 17.80 -7.77
C ASN A 45 -15.06 19.04 -6.95
N GLY A 46 -13.99 19.72 -7.36
CA GLY A 46 -13.54 20.95 -6.73
C GLY A 46 -14.63 22.01 -6.82
N ASN A 47 -15.37 22.21 -5.73
CA ASN A 47 -15.92 23.50 -5.38
C ASN A 47 -16.03 23.57 -3.85
N GLY A 48 -15.39 24.59 -3.26
CA GLY A 48 -15.06 24.64 -1.85
C GLY A 48 -16.27 24.73 -0.91
N ASN A 49 -16.17 24.06 0.23
CA ASN A 49 -16.13 24.75 1.51
C ASN A 49 -15.64 23.78 2.60
N GLY A 50 -14.55 24.15 3.26
CA GLY A 50 -14.05 23.42 4.42
C GLY A 50 -15.02 23.53 5.59
N LYS A 51 -15.22 22.40 6.28
CA LYS A 51 -15.32 22.42 7.74
C LYS A 51 -14.41 21.34 8.28
N ASP A 52 -13.29 21.82 8.80
CA ASP A 52 -12.45 21.14 9.77
C ASP A 52 -13.30 20.57 10.90
N THR A 53 -13.11 19.29 11.20
CA THR A 53 -13.25 18.81 12.57
C THR A 53 -11.86 18.40 13.03
N LYS A 54 -11.34 19.20 13.96
CA LYS A 54 -9.98 19.10 14.52
C LYS A 54 -9.71 17.73 15.15
N PRO A 55 -8.43 17.31 15.16
CA PRO A 55 -7.95 16.19 15.97
C PRO A 55 -7.80 16.64 17.43
N VAL A 56 -8.33 15.86 18.38
CA VAL A 56 -8.03 16.01 19.81
C VAL A 56 -6.90 15.04 20.15
N SER A 57 -5.78 15.60 20.57
CA SER A 57 -4.62 14.89 21.10
C SER A 57 -4.95 14.17 22.41
N LYS A 58 -4.75 12.85 22.43
CA LYS A 58 -4.18 12.12 23.57
C LYS A 58 -3.10 11.19 23.02
N PRO A 59 -1.91 11.12 23.65
CA PRO A 59 -0.84 10.22 23.26
C PRO A 59 -1.13 8.81 23.75
N ASP A 60 -0.51 7.82 23.12
CA ASP A 60 -0.56 6.38 23.44
C ASP A 60 -1.82 5.63 23.01
N GLU A 61 -1.92 5.41 21.71
CA GLU A 61 -1.91 4.05 21.15
C GLU A 61 -1.80 4.17 19.63
N VAL A 62 -0.67 3.69 19.08
CA VAL A 62 -0.43 3.67 17.64
C VAL A 62 -1.41 2.68 17.02
N ILE A 63 -2.56 3.21 16.60
CA ILE A 63 -3.49 2.54 15.69
C ILE A 63 -2.70 2.31 14.40
N LYS A 64 -2.12 1.12 14.26
CA LYS A 64 -1.67 0.61 12.97
C LYS A 64 -2.92 0.50 12.11
N PRO A 65 -3.00 1.16 10.95
CA PRO A 65 -4.02 0.81 9.99
C PRO A 65 -3.78 -0.65 9.61
N ASP A 66 -4.85 -1.44 9.55
CA ASP A 66 -4.80 -2.80 9.04
C ASP A 66 -4.67 -2.70 7.52
N ILE A 67 -3.45 -2.41 7.06
CA ILE A 67 -3.13 -2.28 5.65
C ILE A 67 -2.92 -3.70 5.10
N PRO A 68 -3.50 -4.05 3.93
CA PRO A 68 -3.39 -5.39 3.38
C PRO A 68 -1.92 -5.79 3.31
N SER A 69 -1.63 -7.07 3.48
CA SER A 69 -0.27 -7.63 3.67
C SER A 69 0.77 -7.33 2.57
N GLU A 70 0.44 -6.51 1.57
CA GLU A 70 1.33 -5.93 0.57
C GLU A 70 2.26 -4.85 1.15
N ASP A 71 1.81 -4.12 2.18
CA ASP A 71 2.59 -3.04 2.79
C ASP A 71 3.88 -3.54 3.46
N LYS A 72 3.87 -4.76 4.00
CA LYS A 72 5.06 -5.34 4.64
C LYS A 72 6.21 -5.52 3.66
N LEU A 73 5.93 -5.90 2.42
CA LEU A 73 6.97 -6.05 1.39
C LEU A 73 7.44 -4.67 0.90
N PHE A 74 6.52 -3.72 0.76
CA PHE A 74 6.84 -2.35 0.38
C PHE A 74 7.72 -1.66 1.43
N GLU A 75 7.34 -1.71 2.70
CA GLU A 75 8.14 -1.18 3.82
C GLU A 75 9.51 -1.85 3.91
N LEU A 76 9.56 -3.18 3.72
CA LEU A 76 10.81 -3.93 3.73
C LEU A 76 11.74 -3.51 2.58
N MET A 77 11.18 -3.24 1.40
CA MET A 77 11.91 -2.74 0.25
C MET A 77 12.45 -1.33 0.51
N LEU A 78 11.60 -0.44 1.04
CA LEU A 78 11.97 0.94 1.39
C LEU A 78 13.12 0.97 2.41
N LYS A 79 13.03 0.13 3.46
CA LYS A 79 14.08 -0.02 4.46
C LYS A 79 15.38 -0.56 3.85
N SER A 80 15.29 -1.52 2.93
CA SER A 80 16.46 -2.11 2.27
C SER A 80 17.18 -1.14 1.35
N LEU A 81 16.44 -0.27 0.66
CA LEU A 81 17.01 0.81 -0.14
C LEU A 81 17.64 1.90 0.74
N GLY A 82 17.00 2.27 1.85
CA GLY A 82 17.57 3.25 2.79
C GLY A 82 18.89 2.76 3.40
N ASP A 83 19.00 1.46 3.66
CA ASP A 83 20.23 0.86 4.18
C ASP A 83 21.33 0.79 3.12
N SER A 84 21.00 0.51 1.85
CA SER A 84 22.00 0.47 0.79
C SER A 84 22.65 1.84 0.53
N ILE A 85 21.87 2.92 0.60
CA ILE A 85 22.38 4.29 0.51
C ILE A 85 23.32 4.59 1.69
N ARG A 86 22.96 4.15 2.91
CA ARG A 86 23.82 4.31 4.09
C ARG A 86 25.13 3.54 3.96
N MET A 87 25.09 2.31 3.46
CA MET A 87 26.29 1.51 3.21
C MET A 87 27.18 2.15 2.15
N GLN A 88 26.62 2.68 1.06
CA GLN A 88 27.39 3.38 0.03
C GLN A 88 28.16 4.58 0.61
N LYS A 89 27.52 5.36 1.49
CA LYS A 89 28.17 6.50 2.16
C LYS A 89 29.30 6.06 3.09
N LEU A 90 29.12 4.95 3.82
CA LEU A 90 30.12 4.45 4.77
C LEU A 90 31.33 3.80 4.11
N LEU A 91 31.13 3.16 2.97
CA LEU A 91 32.18 2.42 2.26
C LEU A 91 32.99 3.30 1.30
N GLU A 92 32.63 4.60 1.17
CA GLU A 92 33.22 5.60 0.25
C GLU A 92 33.50 5.06 -1.17
N SER A 93 32.72 4.06 -1.57
CA SER A 93 32.98 3.25 -2.76
C SER A 93 31.86 3.44 -3.75
N LYS A 94 32.20 3.39 -5.04
CA LYS A 94 31.25 3.38 -6.16
C LYS A 94 30.54 2.02 -6.25
N ILE A 95 29.90 1.60 -5.16
CA ILE A 95 29.10 0.39 -5.14
C ILE A 95 27.69 0.73 -5.63
N ASP A 96 27.13 -0.16 -6.44
CA ASP A 96 25.78 -0.06 -6.96
C ASP A 96 24.75 -0.15 -5.81
N VAL A 97 24.15 0.98 -5.47
CA VAL A 97 23.10 1.11 -4.43
C VAL A 97 21.94 0.17 -4.70
N GLU A 98 21.57 0.01 -5.97
CA GLU A 98 20.48 -0.84 -6.43
C GLU A 98 20.78 -2.31 -6.16
N ARG A 99 21.99 -2.78 -6.50
CA ARG A 99 22.40 -4.17 -6.25
C ARG A 99 22.44 -4.49 -4.77
N ILE A 100 23.00 -3.59 -3.94
CA ILE A 100 22.99 -3.77 -2.48
C ILE A 100 21.55 -3.79 -1.97
N GLY A 101 20.69 -2.87 -2.41
CA GLY A 101 19.30 -2.76 -1.97
C GLY A 101 18.49 -4.01 -2.28
N ILE A 102 18.59 -4.52 -3.52
CA ILE A 102 17.94 -5.77 -3.95
C ILE A 102 18.49 -6.96 -3.15
N THR A 103 19.80 -7.02 -2.94
CA THR A 103 20.42 -8.11 -2.17
C THR A 103 19.93 -8.12 -0.71
N LEU A 104 19.88 -6.95 -0.07
CA LEU A 104 19.34 -6.79 1.28
C LEU A 104 17.86 -7.17 1.36
N PHE A 105 17.07 -6.77 0.37
CA PHE A 105 15.65 -7.11 0.29
C PHE A 105 15.43 -8.62 0.15
N ILE A 106 16.19 -9.30 -0.72
CA ILE A 106 16.11 -10.76 -0.88
C ILE A 106 16.54 -11.47 0.40
N ALA A 107 17.64 -11.05 1.02
CA ALA A 107 18.14 -11.65 2.25
C ALA A 107 17.10 -11.57 3.39
N ARG A 108 16.42 -10.43 3.52
CA ARG A 108 15.42 -10.20 4.58
C ARG A 108 14.08 -10.85 4.29
N SER A 109 13.64 -10.85 3.03
CA SER A 109 12.37 -11.48 2.64
C SER A 109 12.43 -13.01 2.77
N ARG A 110 13.56 -13.64 2.46
CA ARG A 110 13.74 -15.10 2.59
C ARG A 110 13.78 -15.58 4.05
N GLY A 111 14.35 -14.79 4.96
CA GLY A 111 14.36 -15.12 6.40
C GLY A 111 12.98 -15.01 7.06
N ASN A 112 12.18 -14.01 6.68
CA ASN A 112 10.85 -13.80 7.26
C ASN A 112 9.77 -14.77 6.75
N LEU A 113 9.94 -15.38 5.58
CA LEU A 113 9.02 -16.42 5.08
C LEU A 113 9.22 -17.78 5.77
N SER A 114 10.42 -18.07 6.29
CA SER A 114 10.71 -19.35 6.95
C SER A 114 10.36 -19.38 8.45
N ALA A 115 10.17 -18.23 9.09
CA ALA A 115 9.87 -18.14 10.52
C ALA A 115 8.36 -18.21 10.85
N VAL A 116 7.52 -18.37 9.83
CA VAL A 116 6.06 -18.54 9.94
C VAL A 116 5.66 -19.87 9.28
N ALA A 117 6.31 -20.95 9.69
CA ALA A 117 5.99 -22.32 9.31
C ALA A 117 6.10 -23.22 10.54
#